data_AF-A0A7L2XUQ5-F1
#
_entry.id   AF-A0A7L2XUQ5-F1
#
_cell.length_a   1.000
_cell.length_b   1.000
_cell.length_c   1.000
_cell.angle_alpha   90.00
_cell.angle_beta   90.00
_cell.angle_gamma   90.00
#
_symmetry.space_group_name_H-M   'P 1'
#
loop_
_entity.id
_entity.type
_entity.pdbx_description
1 polymer ?
#
loop_
_entity_poly.entity_id
_entity_poly.type
_entity_poly.pdbx_seq_one_letter_code
_entity_poly.pdbx_strand_id
1 'polypeptide(L)' 'KMALLRQVYGALFRRSSTFALSVVLGAVLFERAFDQGADVLFEQLNEGKLWKHIKHKYEN' A
#
# COMPACT_ATOMS: atom_id res chain seq x y z
N LYS A 1 -8.79 5.16 -25.51
CA LYS A 1 -9.24 4.59 -24.21
C LYS A 1 -8.82 3.12 -24.02
N MET A 2 -8.83 2.25 -25.03
CA MET A 2 -8.38 0.84 -24.89
C MET A 2 -6.87 0.60 -25.10
N ALA A 3 -6.14 1.55 -25.69
CA ALA A 3 -4.74 1.36 -26.04
C ALA A 3 -3.82 1.13 -24.82
N LEU A 4 -4.00 1.91 -23.74
CA LEU A 4 -3.20 1.77 -22.53
C LEU A 4 -3.46 0.43 -21.83
N LEU A 5 -4.73 0.06 -21.64
CA LEU A 5 -5.09 -1.23 -21.04
C LEU A 5 -4.57 -2.42 -21.87
N ARG A 6 -4.62 -2.31 -23.20
CA ARG A 6 -4.06 -3.34 -24.09
C ARG A 6 -2.54 -3.45 -23.98
N GLN A 7 -1.83 -2.32 -23.81
CA GLN A 7 -0.39 -2.30 -23.58
C GLN A 7 -0.03 -2.91 -22.22
N VAL A 8 -0.73 -2.52 -21.15
CA VAL A 8 -0.54 -3.07 -19.81
C VAL A 8 -0.79 -4.58 -19.79
N TYR A 9 -1.90 -5.03 -20.40
CA TYR A 9 -2.18 -6.46 -20.51
C TYR A 9 -1.08 -7.19 -21.29
N GLY A 10 -0.64 -6.65 -22.43
CA GLY A 10 0.43 -7.24 -23.22
C GLY A 10 1.77 -7.32 -22.49
N ALA A 11 2.11 -6.30 -21.70
CA ALA A 11 3.39 -6.19 -21.02
C ALA A 11 3.45 -6.98 -19.69
N LEU A 12 2.39 -6.91 -18.89
CA LEU A 12 2.39 -7.44 -17.52
C LEU A 12 1.59 -8.74 -17.41
N PHE A 13 0.42 -8.82 -18.04
CA PHE A 13 -0.58 -9.84 -17.72
C PHE A 13 -0.76 -10.96 -18.76
N ARG A 14 -0.16 -10.85 -19.96
CA ARG A 14 -0.35 -11.83 -21.05
C ARG A 14 0.43 -13.13 -20.87
N ARG A 15 1.65 -13.09 -20.32
CA ARG A 15 2.49 -14.28 -20.10
C ARG A 15 2.45 -14.65 -18.62
N SER A 16 2.27 -15.92 -18.27
CA SER A 16 2.16 -16.37 -16.88
C SER A 16 3.39 -16.02 -16.02
N SER A 17 4.59 -16.04 -16.60
CA SER A 17 5.83 -15.66 -15.91
C SER A 17 5.88 -14.17 -15.57
N THR A 18 5.58 -13.28 -16.52
CA THR A 18 5.52 -11.83 -16.27
C THR A 18 4.36 -11.46 -15.37
N PHE A 19 3.25 -12.20 -15.46
CA PHE A 19 2.09 -12.04 -14.58
C PHE A 19 2.48 -12.33 -13.13
N ALA A 20 3.07 -13.50 -12.86
CA ALA A 20 3.50 -13.87 -11.51
C ALA A 20 4.50 -12.86 -10.93
N LEU A 21 5.50 -12.44 -11.72
CA LEU A 21 6.45 -11.41 -11.31
C LEU A 21 5.77 -10.07 -10.98
N SER A 22 4.83 -9.65 -11.83
CA SER A 22 4.07 -8.41 -11.63
C SER A 22 3.24 -8.45 -10.35
N VAL A 23 2.63 -9.59 -10.03
CA VAL A 23 1.85 -9.77 -8.80
C VAL A 23 2.76 -9.72 -7.57
N VAL A 24 3.91 -10.41 -7.57
CA VAL A 24 4.84 -10.40 -6.43
C VAL A 24 5.37 -8.99 -6.17
N LEU A 25 5.84 -8.30 -7.20
CA LEU A 25 6.33 -6.92 -7.06
C LEU A 25 5.20 -5.96 -6.65
N GLY A 26 4.02 -6.14 -7.24
CA GLY A 26 2.82 -5.39 -6.89
C GLY A 26 2.45 -5.57 -5.42
N ALA A 27 2.50 -6.80 -4.89
CA ALA A 27 2.19 -7.10 -3.49
C ALA A 27 3.16 -6.42 -2.53
N VAL A 28 4.47 -6.50 -2.77
CA VAL A 28 5.49 -5.87 -1.90
C VAL A 28 5.37 -4.34 -1.87
N LEU A 29 5.08 -3.72 -3.02
CA LEU A 29 4.86 -2.28 -3.07
C LEU A 29 3.52 -1.88 -2.44
N PHE A 30 2.47 -2.67 -2.69
CA PHE A 30 1.15 -2.44 -2.12
C PHE A 30 1.16 -2.56 -0.60
N GLU A 31 1.80 -3.58 -0.04
CA GLU A 31 1.95 -3.78 1.41
C GLU A 31 2.45 -2.50 2.10
N ARG A 32 3.60 -1.97 1.68
CA ARG A 32 4.15 -0.75 2.29
C ARG A 32 3.25 0.47 2.17
N ALA A 33 2.65 0.67 1.00
CA ALA A 33 1.79 1.83 0.76
C ALA A 33 0.48 1.72 1.54
N PHE A 34 -0.10 0.52 1.59
CA PHE A 34 -1.35 0.23 2.25
C PHE A 34 -1.20 0.30 3.76
N ASP A 35 -0.16 -0.31 4.34
CA ASP A 35 0.09 -0.27 5.78
C ASP A 35 0.26 1.16 6.28
N GLN A 36 1.11 1.96 5.63
CA GLN A 36 1.29 3.37 6.00
C GLN A 36 0.00 4.18 5.86
N GLY A 37 -0.75 3.98 4.78
CA GLY A 37 -2.01 4.69 4.57
C GLY A 37 -3.08 4.31 5.59
N ALA A 38 -3.20 3.01 5.88
CA ALA A 38 -4.15 2.48 6.85
C ALA A 38 -3.80 2.91 8.27
N ASP A 39 -2.51 2.90 8.64
CA ASP A 39 -2.03 3.40 9.92
C ASP A 39 -2.39 4.88 10.06
N VAL A 40 -2.03 5.73 9.09
CA VAL A 40 -2.35 7.17 9.11
C VAL A 40 -3.84 7.41 9.29
N LEU A 41 -4.68 6.72 8.51
CA LEU A 41 -6.13 6.84 8.63
C LEU A 41 -6.61 6.42 10.02
N PHE A 42 -6.07 5.32 10.56
CA PHE A 42 -6.41 4.84 11.88
C PHE A 42 -5.96 5.79 13.00
N GLU A 43 -4.77 6.41 12.88
CA GLU A 43 -4.28 7.41 13.83
C GLU A 43 -5.20 8.63 13.84
N GLN A 44 -5.56 9.15 12.67
CA GLN A 44 -6.43 10.31 12.51
C GLN A 44 -7.81 10.07 13.12
N LEU A 45 -8.41 8.89 12.88
CA LEU A 45 -9.71 8.53 13.45
C LEU A 45 -9.68 8.38 14.98
N ASN A 46 -8.49 8.16 15.56
CA ASN A 46 -8.29 7.94 16.99
C ASN A 46 -7.37 8.99 17.62
N GLU A 47 -7.36 10.20 17.05
CA GLU A 47 -6.53 11.30 17.53
C GLU A 47 -6.74 11.54 19.04
N GLY A 48 -5.64 11.73 19.77
CA GLY A 48 -5.64 11.90 21.23
C GLY A 48 -5.94 10.64 22.07
N LYS A 49 -6.38 9.53 21.47
CA LYS A 49 -6.71 8.28 22.21
C LYS A 49 -5.56 7.27 22.27
N LEU A 50 -4.74 7.22 21.23
CA LEU A 50 -3.63 6.26 21.14
C LEU A 50 -2.47 6.65 22.07
N TRP A 51 -1.78 5.64 22.60
CA TRP A 51 -0.58 5.85 23.42
C TRP A 51 0.44 6.75 22.70
N LYS A 52 0.70 6.52 21.42
CA LYS A 52 1.61 7.35 20.61
C LYS A 52 1.29 8.84 20.63
N HIS A 53 0.02 9.23 20.80
CA HIS A 53 -0.39 10.62 20.89
C HIS A 53 -0.13 11.24 22.27
N ILE A 54 -0.15 10.43 23.33
CA ILE A 54 -0.01 10.91 24.72
C ILE A 54 1.33 10.53 25.36
N LYS A 55 2.14 9.71 24.70
CA LYS A 55 3.44 9.19 25.18
C LYS A 55 4.36 10.30 25.68
N HIS A 56 4.40 11.43 24.97
CA HIS A 56 5.17 12.63 25.32
C HIS A 56 4.82 13.24 26.69
N LYS A 57 3.70 12.85 27.30
CA LYS A 57 3.30 13.31 28.64
C LYS A 57 3.96 12.50 29.76
N TYR A 58 4.52 11.33 29.44
CA TYR A 58 4.94 10.33 30.42
C TYR A 58 6.38 9.83 30.19
N GLU A 59 7.00 10.23 29.09
CA GLU A 59 8.40 9.90 28.77
C GLU A 59 9.18 11.20 28.54
N ASN A 60 10.44 11.21 28.99
CA ASN A 60 11.36 12.35 28.87
C ASN A 60 11.97 12.44 27.48
#